data_AF-A0A1E7FJV8-F1
#
_entry.id   AF-A0A1E7FJV8-F1
#
_cell.length_a   1.000
_cell.length_b   1.000
_cell.length_c   1.000
_cell.angle_alpha   90.00
_cell.angle_beta   90.00
_cell.angle_gamma   90.00
#
_symmetry.space_group_name_H-M   'P 1'
#
loop_
_entity.id
_entity.type
_entity.pdbx_description
1 polymer ?
#
loop_
_entity_poly.entity_id
_entity_poly.type
_entity_poly.pdbx_seq_one_letter_code
_entity_poly.pdbx_strand_id
1 'polypeptide(L)'
;MYTTISNNNNHSMRTKINKVLPVPIFRRSFVLCLLLLFSISSATDSFQQQRVSSRRSTSTTPSSIAAVGVYSGAITEQPYISSSPTDTTDSRRRSLWNILVPNRKHKRLEHIRNRRLQRKRRRRKALPLDNEEYQRRKAEWATRYATLDGLRETFGSNQNKFFGDLDIPTTRKLYKSLLPTAVCELVLDVDVRPEELAPLAFEARKAAKLYARERCHVPARWLANFYDGYRQYKKYGRFQIEGMSYDQVWDKYYQRSTLERNTRKQKKSNTRTQHNDDDEDEDDEYEYDDGWTEQDIVAQTCMKILESSCRTNPLIDQLTLRKRGRRKQNNKRNGKRRKRISSIKIHMNDNSDEECDLMDDDEERENLEKIASTLEEDVRKLLDPYNSNNYYQ
;
A
#
# COMPACT_ATOMS: atom_id res chain seq x y z
N MET A 1 -15.30 -14.47 -55.13
CA MET A 1 -14.25 -13.45 -55.34
C MET A 1 -13.22 -13.61 -54.24
N TYR A 2 -12.11 -14.28 -54.54
CA TYR A 2 -11.05 -14.58 -53.58
C TYR A 2 -9.98 -13.49 -53.65
N THR A 3 -9.81 -12.72 -52.57
CA THR A 3 -8.72 -11.75 -52.43
C THR A 3 -7.50 -12.42 -51.79
N THR A 4 -6.47 -12.61 -52.60
CA THR A 4 -5.10 -12.98 -52.23
C THR A 4 -4.44 -11.88 -51.40
N ILE A 5 -3.95 -12.22 -50.20
CA ILE A 5 -3.13 -11.35 -49.36
C ILE A 5 -1.66 -11.59 -49.70
N SER A 6 -1.01 -10.56 -50.24
CA SER A 6 0.41 -10.54 -50.60
C SER A 6 1.28 -10.39 -49.34
N ASN A 7 2.12 -11.40 -49.10
CA ASN A 7 3.21 -11.37 -48.11
C ASN A 7 4.31 -10.41 -48.57
N ASN A 8 4.57 -9.35 -47.79
CA ASN A 8 5.66 -8.42 -48.07
C ASN A 8 6.74 -8.54 -46.99
N ASN A 9 7.80 -9.28 -47.33
CA ASN A 9 9.00 -9.47 -46.51
C ASN A 9 9.86 -8.20 -46.54
N ASN A 10 9.77 -7.38 -45.49
CA ASN A 10 10.74 -6.33 -45.22
C ASN A 10 11.68 -6.74 -44.08
N HIS A 11 12.72 -7.50 -44.41
CA HIS A 11 13.82 -7.74 -43.47
C HIS A 11 14.72 -6.50 -43.41
N SER A 12 14.42 -5.69 -42.39
CA SER A 12 15.10 -4.46 -42.01
C SER A 12 16.59 -4.67 -41.70
N MET A 13 17.44 -3.98 -42.45
CA MET A 13 18.87 -3.79 -42.21
C MET A 13 19.11 -3.21 -40.80
N ARG A 14 19.58 -4.05 -39.88
CA ARG A 14 20.14 -3.63 -38.58
C ARG A 14 21.54 -3.03 -38.79
N THR A 15 21.62 -1.75 -39.11
CA THR A 15 22.87 -0.99 -39.02
C THR A 15 23.24 -0.77 -37.55
N LYS A 16 24.29 -1.44 -37.09
CA LYS A 16 24.94 -1.21 -35.79
C LYS A 16 25.68 0.13 -35.83
N ILE A 17 25.04 1.19 -35.34
CA ILE A 17 25.69 2.48 -35.13
C ILE A 17 26.21 2.53 -33.68
N ASN A 18 27.47 2.14 -33.48
CA ASN A 18 28.21 2.42 -32.26
C ASN A 18 28.61 3.90 -32.25
N LYS A 19 27.72 4.78 -31.74
CA LYS A 19 28.08 6.16 -31.39
C LYS A 19 28.38 6.23 -29.90
N VAL A 20 29.66 6.29 -29.57
CA VAL A 20 30.15 6.77 -28.27
C VAL A 20 29.81 8.26 -28.19
N LEU A 21 28.71 8.58 -27.51
CA LEU A 21 28.30 9.96 -27.28
C LEU A 21 29.14 10.58 -26.14
N PRO A 22 29.72 11.77 -26.32
CA PRO A 22 30.41 12.47 -25.25
C PRO A 22 29.44 12.82 -24.13
N VAL A 23 29.81 12.49 -22.89
CA VAL A 23 29.03 12.81 -21.69
C VAL A 23 28.91 14.35 -21.57
N PRO A 24 27.70 14.92 -21.57
CA PRO A 24 27.56 16.36 -21.78
C PRO A 24 27.80 17.17 -20.49
N ILE A 25 28.30 18.38 -20.72
CA ILE A 25 28.47 19.56 -19.84
C ILE A 25 27.18 19.94 -19.05
N PHE A 26 26.06 19.25 -19.31
CA PHE A 26 24.73 19.45 -18.73
C PHE A 26 24.65 19.38 -17.19
N ARG A 27 25.61 18.70 -16.53
CA ARG A 27 25.59 18.59 -15.06
C ARG A 27 25.78 19.95 -14.36
N ARG A 28 26.56 20.86 -14.95
CA ARG A 28 26.84 22.17 -14.33
C ARG A 28 25.64 23.12 -14.46
N SER A 29 25.01 23.17 -15.62
CA SER A 29 23.82 24.00 -15.86
C SER A 29 22.61 23.56 -15.03
N PHE A 30 22.49 22.26 -14.76
CA PHE A 30 21.40 21.74 -13.93
C PHE A 30 21.53 22.13 -12.45
N VAL A 31 22.75 22.11 -11.91
CA VAL A 31 23.03 22.55 -10.53
C VAL A 31 22.78 24.06 -10.37
N LEU A 32 23.18 24.86 -11.36
CA LEU A 32 22.91 26.31 -11.36
C LEU A 32 21.40 26.63 -11.42
N CYS A 33 20.63 25.86 -12.19
CA CYS A 33 19.17 26.03 -12.27
C CYS A 33 18.47 25.66 -10.95
N LEU A 34 18.89 24.58 -10.28
CA LEU A 34 18.38 24.23 -8.95
C LEU A 34 18.76 25.27 -7.88
N LEU A 35 19.96 25.83 -7.93
CA LEU A 35 20.39 26.90 -7.03
C LEU A 35 19.57 28.19 -7.24
N LEU A 36 19.31 28.57 -8.49
CA LEU A 36 18.44 29.71 -8.82
C LEU A 36 17.00 29.53 -8.29
N LEU A 37 16.43 28.33 -8.42
CA LEU A 37 15.09 28.03 -7.90
C LEU A 37 15.04 28.05 -6.36
N PHE A 38 16.11 27.64 -5.68
CA PHE A 38 16.24 27.75 -4.22
C PHE A 38 16.41 29.21 -3.75
N SER A 39 17.14 30.03 -4.49
CA SER A 39 17.32 31.45 -4.20
C SER A 39 16.00 32.23 -4.32
N ILE A 40 15.18 31.94 -5.34
CA ILE A 40 13.89 32.61 -5.54
C ILE A 40 12.86 32.20 -4.47
N SER A 41 12.87 30.93 -4.06
CA SER A 41 11.93 30.42 -3.03
C SER A 41 12.22 30.99 -1.63
N SER A 42 13.47 31.38 -1.35
CA SER A 42 13.85 32.00 -0.07
C SER A 42 13.41 33.47 0.02
N ALA A 43 13.19 34.16 -1.10
CA ALA A 43 12.77 35.56 -1.12
C ALA A 43 11.26 35.74 -0.87
N THR A 44 10.44 34.72 -1.13
CA THR A 44 8.97 34.80 -1.01
C THR A 44 8.43 34.52 0.39
N ASP A 45 9.22 33.93 1.30
CA ASP A 45 8.79 33.63 2.68
C ASP A 45 8.82 34.88 3.58
N SER A 46 9.47 35.97 3.13
CA SER A 46 9.58 37.22 3.91
C SER A 46 8.34 38.12 3.82
N PHE A 47 7.33 37.79 3.00
CA PHE A 47 6.17 38.67 2.76
C PHE A 47 4.86 38.25 3.48
N GLN A 48 4.86 37.20 4.32
CA GLN A 48 3.66 36.76 5.06
C GLN A 48 3.69 36.97 6.58
N GLN A 49 4.73 37.60 7.16
CA GLN A 49 4.81 37.81 8.62
C GLN A 49 4.27 39.15 9.15
N GLN A 50 3.60 39.96 8.32
CA GLN A 50 2.88 41.14 8.79
C GLN A 50 1.40 41.07 8.42
N ARG A 51 0.58 40.49 9.31
CA ARG A 51 -0.74 41.05 9.64
C ARG A 51 -1.37 40.38 10.87
N VAL A 52 -1.33 41.15 11.96
CA VAL A 52 -2.43 41.41 12.91
C VAL A 52 -2.89 40.25 13.81
N SER A 53 -2.23 40.20 14.96
CA SER A 53 -2.90 39.98 16.24
C SER A 53 -3.90 41.10 16.52
N SER A 54 -5.20 40.78 16.56
CA SER A 54 -6.15 41.61 17.31
C SER A 54 -7.14 40.72 18.03
N ARG A 55 -6.92 40.61 19.34
CA ARG A 55 -7.88 40.13 20.33
C ARG A 55 -9.06 41.10 20.36
N ARG A 56 -10.29 40.60 20.24
CA ARG A 56 -11.41 41.22 20.95
C ARG A 56 -12.48 40.19 21.31
N SER A 57 -12.52 39.90 22.60
CA SER A 57 -13.59 39.26 23.34
C SER A 57 -14.71 40.26 23.56
N THR A 58 -15.95 39.93 23.17
CA THR A 58 -17.16 40.53 23.73
C THR A 58 -18.25 39.47 23.84
N SER A 59 -18.56 39.15 25.09
CA SER A 59 -19.75 38.49 25.58
C SER A 59 -20.98 39.38 25.40
N THR A 60 -22.08 38.86 24.86
CA THR A 60 -23.44 39.36 25.18
C THR A 60 -24.47 38.28 24.84
N THR A 61 -25.12 37.73 25.86
CA THR A 61 -26.47 37.12 25.82
C THR A 61 -27.49 38.24 26.13
N PRO A 62 -28.78 38.11 25.73
CA PRO A 62 -29.73 37.39 26.59
C PRO A 62 -30.89 36.64 25.87
N SER A 63 -31.46 35.69 26.64
CA SER A 63 -32.88 35.27 26.78
C SER A 63 -33.62 34.72 25.53
N SER A 64 -34.48 33.68 25.58
CA SER A 64 -35.46 33.27 26.59
C SER A 64 -36.16 31.92 26.25
N ILE A 65 -36.61 31.22 27.32
CA ILE A 65 -37.86 30.41 27.48
C ILE A 65 -37.90 28.89 27.14
N ALA A 66 -38.57 28.20 28.08
CA ALA A 66 -39.18 26.85 28.13
C ALA A 66 -38.24 25.72 28.63
N ALA A 67 -38.19 25.34 29.92
CA ALA A 67 -39.22 24.80 30.84
C ALA A 67 -39.56 23.32 30.60
N VAL A 68 -39.85 22.61 31.71
CA VAL A 68 -40.12 21.16 31.91
C VAL A 68 -38.86 20.37 32.24
N GLY A 69 -38.66 19.71 33.39
CA GLY A 69 -39.50 19.42 34.54
C GLY A 69 -38.86 18.27 35.33
N VAL A 70 -38.52 18.51 36.60
CA VAL A 70 -38.64 17.64 37.79
C VAL A 70 -38.38 16.13 37.62
N TYR A 71 -37.34 15.58 38.30
CA TYR A 71 -37.53 14.69 39.46
C TYR A 71 -36.20 14.50 40.22
N SER A 72 -36.31 14.74 41.54
CA SER A 72 -35.28 14.58 42.56
C SER A 72 -35.47 13.21 43.23
N GLY A 73 -34.38 12.52 43.58
CA GLY A 73 -34.40 11.25 44.31
C GLY A 73 -33.11 11.07 45.10
N ALA A 74 -33.24 10.93 46.41
CA ALA A 74 -32.22 11.16 47.43
C ALA A 74 -31.30 9.95 47.73
N ILE A 75 -30.06 10.31 48.12
CA ILE A 75 -29.22 9.84 49.24
C ILE A 75 -29.63 8.52 49.93
N THR A 76 -28.68 7.58 50.04
CA THR A 76 -28.52 6.74 51.25
C THR A 76 -27.05 6.36 51.43
N GLU A 77 -26.43 6.90 52.49
CA GLU A 77 -25.16 6.46 53.07
C GLU A 77 -25.36 5.23 53.96
N GLN A 78 -24.39 4.31 54.00
CA GLN A 78 -24.11 3.41 55.14
C GLN A 78 -22.73 2.72 54.92
N PRO A 79 -22.10 2.14 55.96
CA PRO A 79 -20.69 2.36 56.28
C PRO A 79 -19.81 1.08 56.26
N TYR A 80 -18.51 1.34 56.45
CA TYR A 80 -17.42 0.45 56.89
C TYR A 80 -17.82 -0.91 57.52
N ILE A 81 -17.24 -2.00 57.01
CA ILE A 81 -16.71 -3.11 57.84
C ILE A 81 -15.38 -3.60 57.25
N SER A 82 -14.34 -3.45 58.07
CA SER A 82 -13.04 -4.08 57.98
C SER A 82 -13.14 -5.56 58.34
N SER A 83 -12.51 -6.45 57.57
CA SER A 83 -11.87 -7.66 58.09
C SER A 83 -11.01 -8.33 57.01
N SER A 84 -9.71 -8.25 57.21
CA SER A 84 -8.71 -9.19 56.69
C SER A 84 -8.90 -10.57 57.34
N PRO A 85 -8.57 -11.65 56.62
CA PRO A 85 -7.49 -12.48 57.13
C PRO A 85 -6.48 -12.89 56.05
N THR A 86 -5.23 -12.86 56.47
CA THR A 86 -4.09 -13.55 55.89
C THR A 86 -4.39 -15.03 55.73
N ASP A 87 -4.19 -15.59 54.53
CA ASP A 87 -3.67 -16.96 54.46
C ASP A 87 -2.72 -17.13 53.28
N THR A 88 -1.49 -17.43 53.69
CA THR A 88 -0.36 -17.86 52.89
C THR A 88 -0.55 -19.31 52.46
N THR A 89 0.10 -19.69 51.35
CA THR A 89 0.25 -21.05 50.81
C THR A 89 -0.86 -21.55 49.89
N ASP A 90 -0.75 -21.28 48.58
CA ASP A 90 -0.87 -22.33 47.54
C ASP A 90 -0.49 -21.78 46.13
N SER A 91 0.80 -21.54 45.91
CA SER A 91 1.33 -21.03 44.63
C SER A 91 2.01 -22.10 43.76
N ARG A 92 1.81 -23.40 44.02
CA ARG A 92 2.50 -24.48 43.28
C ARG A 92 1.62 -25.44 42.47
N ARG A 93 0.29 -25.27 42.42
CA ARG A 93 -0.61 -26.19 41.69
C ARG A 93 -1.43 -25.59 40.52
N ARG A 94 -1.01 -24.45 39.95
CA ARG A 94 -1.72 -23.83 38.79
C ARG A 94 -0.92 -23.74 37.48
N SER A 95 0.21 -24.44 37.33
CA SER A 95 1.03 -24.32 36.10
C SER A 95 0.81 -25.39 35.02
N LEU A 96 -0.07 -26.38 35.22
CA LEU A 96 -0.21 -27.50 34.26
C LEU A 96 -1.50 -27.52 33.41
N TRP A 97 -2.46 -26.61 33.63
CA TRP A 97 -3.69 -26.55 32.83
C TRP A 97 -3.68 -25.55 31.66
N ASN A 98 -2.60 -24.79 31.48
CA ASN A 98 -2.49 -23.81 30.39
C ASN A 98 -2.00 -24.38 29.05
N ILE A 99 -1.78 -25.70 28.95
CA ILE A 99 -1.23 -26.32 27.73
C ILE A 99 -2.34 -26.83 26.77
N LEU A 100 -3.60 -26.89 27.19
CA LEU A 100 -4.67 -27.49 26.38
C LEU A 100 -5.98 -26.69 26.29
N VAL A 101 -5.93 -25.35 26.36
CA VAL A 101 -7.11 -24.54 26.01
C VAL A 101 -7.06 -24.22 24.52
N PRO A 102 -7.86 -24.89 23.66
CA PRO A 102 -7.89 -24.60 22.23
C PRO A 102 -8.24 -23.12 22.05
N ASN A 103 -7.31 -22.43 21.38
CA ASN A 103 -7.28 -20.99 21.26
C ASN A 103 -8.61 -20.46 20.67
N ARG A 104 -9.50 -19.94 21.53
CA ARG A 104 -10.82 -19.40 21.13
C ARG A 104 -10.69 -18.31 20.05
N LYS A 105 -9.53 -17.65 19.94
CA LYS A 105 -9.23 -16.69 18.87
C LYS A 105 -9.12 -17.35 17.49
N HIS A 106 -8.58 -18.56 17.39
CA HIS A 106 -8.44 -19.29 16.13
C HIS A 106 -9.80 -19.65 15.55
N LYS A 107 -10.70 -20.24 16.36
CA LYS A 107 -12.07 -20.57 15.92
C LYS A 107 -12.84 -19.34 15.44
N ARG A 108 -12.63 -18.18 16.06
CA ARG A 108 -13.26 -16.91 15.64
C ARG A 108 -12.73 -16.41 14.29
N LEU A 109 -11.41 -16.48 14.07
CA LEU A 109 -10.79 -16.09 12.80
C LEU A 109 -11.22 -17.02 11.66
N GLU A 110 -11.26 -18.31 11.92
CA GLU A 110 -11.70 -19.33 10.95
C GLU A 110 -13.18 -19.13 10.57
N HIS A 111 -14.04 -18.84 11.55
CA HIS A 111 -15.44 -18.51 11.28
C HIS A 111 -15.57 -17.23 10.42
N ILE A 112 -14.75 -16.19 10.67
CA ILE A 112 -14.72 -14.98 9.84
C ILE A 112 -14.25 -15.30 8.40
N ARG A 113 -13.22 -16.14 8.25
CA ARG A 113 -12.69 -16.60 6.94
C ARG A 113 -13.77 -17.37 6.17
N ASN A 114 -14.44 -18.31 6.82
CA ASN A 114 -15.52 -19.11 6.23
C ASN A 114 -16.73 -18.25 5.84
N ARG A 115 -17.10 -17.25 6.67
CA ARG A 115 -18.20 -16.33 6.34
C ARG A 115 -17.88 -15.45 5.13
N ARG A 116 -16.62 -15.03 4.96
CA ARG A 116 -16.16 -14.32 3.76
C ARG A 116 -16.16 -15.22 2.52
N LEU A 117 -15.67 -16.46 2.63
CA LEU A 117 -15.70 -17.44 1.53
C LEU A 117 -17.13 -17.79 1.12
N GLN A 118 -18.05 -17.95 2.07
CA GLN A 118 -19.45 -18.25 1.79
C GLN A 118 -20.16 -17.06 1.12
N ARG A 119 -19.86 -15.81 1.53
CA ARG A 119 -20.32 -14.62 0.81
C ARG A 119 -19.76 -14.56 -0.63
N LYS A 120 -18.49 -14.90 -0.83
CA LYS A 120 -17.88 -15.01 -2.18
C LYS A 120 -18.57 -16.08 -3.02
N ARG A 121 -18.82 -17.28 -2.47
CA ARG A 121 -19.55 -18.36 -3.16
C ARG A 121 -20.98 -17.96 -3.52
N ARG A 122 -21.70 -17.26 -2.64
CA ARG A 122 -23.04 -16.74 -2.95
C ARG A 122 -23.01 -15.67 -4.04
N ARG A 123 -21.98 -14.81 -4.05
CA ARG A 123 -21.78 -13.82 -5.12
C ARG A 123 -21.40 -14.46 -6.46
N ARG A 124 -20.62 -15.53 -6.46
CA ARG A 124 -20.31 -16.31 -7.67
C ARG A 124 -21.51 -17.08 -8.24
N LYS A 125 -22.57 -17.27 -7.45
CA LYS A 125 -23.86 -17.76 -7.93
C LYS A 125 -24.79 -16.64 -8.40
N ALA A 126 -24.35 -15.37 -8.35
CA ALA A 126 -25.04 -14.34 -9.11
C ALA A 126 -24.97 -14.75 -10.57
N LEU A 127 -26.11 -14.67 -11.25
CA LEU A 127 -26.24 -15.00 -12.66
C LEU A 127 -25.12 -14.29 -13.44
N PRO A 128 -24.57 -14.92 -14.50
CA PRO A 128 -23.60 -14.26 -15.37
C PRO A 128 -24.20 -12.89 -15.72
N LEU A 129 -23.46 -11.83 -15.38
CA LEU A 129 -23.87 -10.48 -15.76
C LEU A 129 -24.06 -10.49 -17.27
N ASP A 130 -25.16 -9.88 -17.72
CA ASP A 130 -25.33 -9.67 -19.15
C ASP A 130 -24.11 -8.92 -19.69
N ASN A 131 -23.63 -9.32 -20.87
CA ASN A 131 -22.38 -8.80 -21.43
C ASN A 131 -22.47 -7.28 -21.64
N GLU A 132 -23.67 -6.76 -21.94
CA GLU A 132 -23.93 -5.32 -22.04
C GLU A 132 -23.78 -4.60 -20.69
N GLU A 133 -24.32 -5.17 -19.62
CA GLU A 133 -24.19 -4.60 -18.27
C GLU A 133 -22.73 -4.62 -17.80
N TYR A 134 -22.01 -5.70 -18.11
CA TYR A 134 -20.58 -5.80 -17.83
C TYR A 134 -19.79 -4.66 -18.48
N GLN A 135 -19.98 -4.44 -19.79
CA GLN A 135 -19.29 -3.36 -20.51
C GLN A 135 -19.70 -1.98 -19.99
N ARG A 136 -20.98 -1.78 -19.67
CA ARG A 136 -21.47 -0.52 -19.09
C ARG A 136 -20.79 -0.22 -17.75
N ARG A 137 -20.77 -1.18 -16.81
CA ARG A 137 -20.14 -1.00 -15.50
C ARG A 137 -18.63 -0.81 -15.60
N LYS A 138 -17.98 -1.52 -16.52
CA LYS A 138 -16.56 -1.33 -16.82
C LYS A 138 -16.25 0.07 -17.32
N ALA A 139 -17.06 0.59 -18.25
CA ALA A 139 -16.93 1.95 -18.75
C ALA A 139 -17.21 3.01 -17.67
N GLU A 140 -18.28 2.84 -16.88
CA GLU A 140 -18.59 3.72 -15.74
C GLU A 140 -17.43 3.77 -14.73
N TRP A 141 -16.85 2.61 -14.40
CA TRP A 141 -15.69 2.54 -13.52
C TRP A 141 -14.48 3.27 -14.13
N ALA A 142 -14.21 3.05 -15.43
CA ALA A 142 -13.11 3.70 -16.13
C ALA A 142 -13.29 5.23 -16.14
N THR A 143 -14.49 5.72 -16.41
CA THR A 143 -14.80 7.15 -16.33
C THR A 143 -14.52 7.69 -14.92
N ARG A 144 -14.92 7.00 -13.86
CA ARG A 144 -14.71 7.42 -12.47
C ARG A 144 -13.24 7.43 -12.03
N TYR A 145 -12.47 6.40 -12.39
CA TYR A 145 -11.14 6.18 -11.80
C TYR A 145 -9.96 6.27 -12.77
N ALA A 146 -10.19 5.99 -14.06
CA ALA A 146 -9.15 6.03 -15.11
C ALA A 146 -9.00 7.41 -15.77
N THR A 147 -9.90 8.35 -15.48
CA THR A 147 -9.81 9.73 -15.98
C THR A 147 -9.53 10.72 -14.84
N LEU A 148 -8.88 11.83 -15.18
CA LEU A 148 -8.60 12.90 -14.21
C LEU A 148 -9.89 13.59 -13.76
N ASP A 149 -10.82 13.80 -14.69
CA ASP A 149 -12.08 14.49 -14.41
C ASP A 149 -13.00 13.65 -13.53
N GLY A 150 -13.08 12.34 -13.72
CA GLY A 150 -13.79 11.45 -12.82
C GLY A 150 -13.25 11.46 -11.40
N LEU A 151 -11.93 11.57 -11.24
CA LEU A 151 -11.31 11.74 -9.91
C LEU A 151 -11.64 13.09 -9.27
N ARG A 152 -11.74 14.16 -10.06
CA ARG A 152 -12.19 15.48 -9.56
C ARG A 152 -13.66 15.46 -9.15
N GLU A 153 -14.51 14.75 -9.88
CA GLU A 153 -15.93 14.60 -9.54
C GLU A 153 -16.13 13.78 -8.26
N THR A 154 -15.41 12.66 -8.14
CA THR A 154 -15.54 11.73 -7.00
C THR A 154 -14.86 12.21 -5.71
N PHE A 155 -13.67 12.83 -5.82
CA PHE A 155 -12.86 13.24 -4.65
C PHE A 155 -12.75 14.76 -4.48
N GLY A 156 -13.34 15.55 -5.36
CA GLY A 156 -13.34 17.01 -5.35
C GLY A 156 -12.23 17.66 -6.19
N SER A 157 -12.51 18.81 -6.79
CA SER A 157 -11.53 19.60 -7.54
C SER A 157 -10.60 20.40 -6.62
N ASN A 158 -9.44 20.83 -7.13
CA ASN A 158 -8.52 21.70 -6.38
C ASN A 158 -9.17 23.06 -6.06
N GLN A 159 -9.34 23.36 -4.77
CA GLN A 159 -9.95 24.63 -4.32
C GLN A 159 -9.10 25.84 -4.70
N ASN A 160 -7.78 25.69 -4.69
CA ASN A 160 -6.83 26.79 -4.92
C ASN A 160 -6.40 26.93 -6.39
N LYS A 161 -7.09 26.27 -7.32
CA LYS A 161 -6.84 26.22 -8.78
C LYS A 161 -5.38 25.89 -9.14
N PHE A 162 -4.50 26.89 -9.04
CA PHE A 162 -3.09 26.77 -9.40
C PHE A 162 -2.21 26.22 -8.26
N PHE A 163 -2.39 26.70 -7.03
CA PHE A 163 -1.41 26.49 -5.94
C PHE A 163 -1.43 25.11 -5.30
N GLY A 164 -2.47 24.32 -5.55
CA GLY A 164 -2.72 23.07 -4.81
C GLY A 164 -3.30 23.36 -3.42
N ASP A 165 -4.02 22.40 -2.87
CA ASP A 165 -4.72 22.52 -1.59
C ASP A 165 -4.31 21.44 -0.58
N LEU A 166 -3.51 20.45 -0.99
CA LEU A 166 -3.00 19.39 -0.14
C LEU A 166 -1.50 19.49 0.10
N ASP A 167 -1.13 19.39 1.37
CA ASP A 167 0.25 19.14 1.79
C ASP A 167 0.82 17.86 1.17
N ILE A 168 2.15 17.76 1.09
CA ILE A 168 2.87 16.57 0.61
C ILE A 168 2.43 15.28 1.35
N PRO A 169 2.39 15.20 2.70
CA PRO A 169 1.94 14.00 3.41
C PRO A 169 0.48 13.62 3.16
N THR A 170 -0.43 14.60 3.08
CA THR A 170 -1.87 14.34 2.84
C THR A 170 -2.09 13.88 1.41
N THR A 171 -1.45 14.54 0.45
CA THR A 171 -1.39 14.10 -0.96
C THR A 171 -0.89 12.67 -1.07
N ARG A 172 0.18 12.32 -0.34
CA ARG A 172 0.71 10.94 -0.39
C ARG A 172 -0.28 9.93 0.19
N LYS A 173 -0.97 10.26 1.28
CA LYS A 173 -2.01 9.39 1.85
C LYS A 173 -3.16 9.19 0.87
N LEU A 174 -3.64 10.28 0.25
CA LEU A 174 -4.67 10.25 -0.78
C LEU A 174 -4.24 9.33 -1.94
N TYR A 175 -3.05 9.53 -2.49
CA TYR A 175 -2.53 8.65 -3.56
C TYR A 175 -2.47 7.18 -3.15
N LYS A 176 -2.05 6.88 -1.92
CA LYS A 176 -2.01 5.50 -1.41
C LYS A 176 -3.38 4.88 -1.21
N SER A 177 -4.41 5.67 -0.88
CA SER A 177 -5.77 5.16 -0.69
C SER A 177 -6.54 5.02 -2.01
N LEU A 178 -6.26 5.83 -3.02
CA LEU A 178 -6.99 5.81 -4.29
C LEU A 178 -6.87 4.47 -5.03
N LEU A 179 -5.65 3.96 -5.17
CA LEU A 179 -5.40 2.81 -6.05
C LEU A 179 -5.94 1.48 -5.54
N PRO A 180 -5.69 1.09 -4.26
CA PRO A 180 -6.24 -0.15 -3.74
C PRO A 180 -7.77 -0.11 -3.73
N THR A 181 -8.37 1.03 -3.39
CA THR A 181 -9.83 1.18 -3.37
C THR A 181 -10.43 1.01 -4.76
N ALA A 182 -9.89 1.71 -5.77
CA ALA A 182 -10.39 1.62 -7.15
C ALA A 182 -10.28 0.18 -7.70
N VAL A 183 -9.14 -0.49 -7.47
CA VAL A 183 -8.93 -1.88 -7.93
C VAL A 183 -9.83 -2.85 -7.14
N CYS A 184 -10.04 -2.63 -5.84
CA CYS A 184 -10.96 -3.45 -5.06
C CYS A 184 -12.41 -3.32 -5.56
N GLU A 185 -12.87 -2.10 -5.89
CA GLU A 185 -14.21 -1.88 -6.46
C GLU A 185 -14.37 -2.63 -7.78
N LEU A 186 -13.39 -2.53 -8.68
CA LEU A 186 -13.43 -3.20 -9.98
C LEU A 186 -13.53 -4.74 -9.85
N VAL A 187 -12.74 -5.31 -8.95
CA VAL A 187 -12.73 -6.76 -8.70
C VAL A 187 -13.99 -7.22 -7.97
N LEU A 188 -14.54 -6.41 -7.07
CA LEU A 188 -15.69 -6.80 -6.25
C LEU A 188 -17.04 -6.62 -6.97
N ASP A 189 -17.14 -5.66 -7.88
CA ASP A 189 -18.43 -5.24 -8.47
C ASP A 189 -18.61 -5.64 -9.94
N VAL A 190 -17.52 -5.86 -10.69
CA VAL A 190 -17.57 -6.13 -12.14
C VAL A 190 -16.98 -7.50 -12.51
N ASP A 191 -16.21 -8.15 -11.62
CA ASP A 191 -15.55 -9.46 -11.86
C ASP A 191 -14.72 -9.48 -13.17
N VAL A 192 -13.89 -8.45 -13.36
CA VAL A 192 -13.09 -8.26 -14.58
C VAL A 192 -11.96 -9.29 -14.67
N ARG A 193 -11.82 -9.90 -15.85
CA ARG A 193 -10.69 -10.80 -16.18
C ARG A 193 -9.34 -10.09 -16.04
N PRO A 194 -8.27 -10.77 -15.58
CA PRO A 194 -7.00 -10.12 -15.30
C PRO A 194 -6.37 -9.42 -16.52
N GLU A 195 -6.63 -9.91 -17.74
CA GLU A 195 -6.15 -9.34 -19.00
C GLU A 195 -6.75 -7.95 -19.26
N GLU A 196 -8.02 -7.76 -18.95
CA GLU A 196 -8.71 -6.48 -19.09
C GLU A 196 -8.50 -5.57 -17.87
N LEU A 197 -8.24 -6.17 -16.71
CA LEU A 197 -8.00 -5.47 -15.45
C LEU A 197 -6.64 -4.76 -15.44
N ALA A 198 -5.61 -5.36 -16.04
CA ALA A 198 -4.26 -4.80 -16.09
C ALA A 198 -4.16 -3.42 -16.77
N PRO A 199 -4.69 -3.19 -17.99
CA PRO A 199 -4.68 -1.87 -18.62
C PRO A 199 -5.51 -0.84 -17.84
N LEU A 200 -6.70 -1.23 -17.36
CA LEU A 200 -7.56 -0.36 -16.55
C LEU A 200 -6.87 0.09 -15.25
N ALA A 201 -6.20 -0.82 -14.55
CA ALA A 201 -5.45 -0.49 -13.33
C ALA A 201 -4.24 0.40 -13.63
N PHE A 202 -3.60 0.23 -14.78
CA PHE A 202 -2.51 1.11 -15.23
C PHE A 202 -3.01 2.53 -15.49
N GLU A 203 -4.13 2.68 -16.20
CA GLU A 203 -4.76 3.98 -16.47
C GLU A 203 -5.24 4.66 -15.18
N ALA A 204 -5.91 3.92 -14.30
CA ALA A 204 -6.32 4.42 -12.98
C ALA A 204 -5.11 4.88 -12.15
N ARG A 205 -3.98 4.18 -12.22
CA ARG A 205 -2.72 4.64 -11.61
C ARG A 205 -2.21 5.94 -12.20
N LYS A 206 -2.25 6.07 -13.52
CA LYS A 206 -1.81 7.27 -14.22
C LYS A 206 -2.68 8.46 -13.82
N ALA A 207 -4.00 8.30 -13.87
CA ALA A 207 -4.97 9.30 -13.44
C ALA A 207 -4.78 9.68 -11.96
N ALA A 208 -4.65 8.70 -11.05
CA ALA A 208 -4.42 8.95 -9.64
C ALA A 208 -3.12 9.73 -9.36
N LYS A 209 -2.06 9.50 -10.14
CA LYS A 209 -0.82 10.29 -10.04
C LYS A 209 -1.03 11.73 -10.51
N LEU A 210 -1.73 11.93 -11.63
CA LEU A 210 -2.03 13.25 -12.16
C LEU A 210 -2.92 14.04 -11.18
N TYR A 211 -3.94 13.39 -10.64
CA TYR A 211 -4.83 13.95 -9.63
C TYR A 211 -4.08 14.33 -8.35
N ALA A 212 -3.23 13.43 -7.84
CA ALA A 212 -2.39 13.74 -6.67
C ALA A 212 -1.44 14.92 -6.94
N ARG A 213 -0.86 15.01 -8.15
CA ARG A 213 0.00 16.13 -8.55
C ARG A 213 -0.78 17.45 -8.63
N GLU A 214 -2.01 17.42 -9.16
CA GLU A 214 -2.89 18.58 -9.23
C GLU A 214 -3.27 19.12 -7.85
N ARG A 215 -3.51 18.24 -6.89
CA ARG A 215 -3.87 18.63 -5.52
C ARG A 215 -2.66 19.07 -4.69
N CYS A 216 -1.45 18.64 -5.06
CA CYS A 216 -0.21 19.00 -4.39
C CYS A 216 0.25 20.45 -4.69
N HIS A 217 1.01 21.03 -3.77
CA HIS A 217 1.65 22.34 -3.97
C HIS A 217 2.54 22.41 -5.21
N VAL A 218 2.53 23.57 -5.89
CA VAL A 218 3.24 23.80 -7.17
C VAL A 218 4.72 23.42 -7.14
N PRO A 219 5.53 23.80 -6.13
CA PRO A 219 6.94 23.41 -6.11
C PRO A 219 7.13 21.89 -6.02
N ALA A 220 6.29 21.22 -5.22
CA ALA A 220 6.33 19.78 -5.08
C ALA A 220 5.87 19.06 -6.36
N ARG A 221 4.88 19.61 -7.09
CA ARG A 221 4.46 19.14 -8.41
C ARG A 221 5.60 19.18 -9.43
N TRP A 222 6.31 20.31 -9.49
CA TRP A 222 7.43 20.49 -10.41
C TRP A 222 8.58 19.52 -10.09
N LEU A 223 8.96 19.40 -8.82
CA LEU A 223 9.99 18.46 -8.39
C LEU A 223 9.63 17.00 -8.69
N ALA A 224 8.36 16.62 -8.51
CA ALA A 224 7.90 15.27 -8.83
C ALA A 224 8.00 14.98 -10.34
N ASN A 225 7.55 15.91 -11.19
CA ASN A 225 7.66 15.79 -12.65
C ASN A 225 9.12 15.68 -13.10
N PHE A 226 9.99 16.53 -12.54
CA PHE A 226 11.40 16.52 -12.86
C PHE A 226 12.08 15.21 -12.41
N TYR A 227 11.78 14.73 -11.21
CA TYR A 227 12.32 13.49 -10.68
C TYR A 227 11.94 12.27 -11.54
N ASP A 228 10.69 12.20 -11.98
CA ASP A 228 10.23 11.12 -12.86
C ASP A 228 10.91 11.19 -14.24
N GLY A 229 11.03 12.39 -14.82
CA GLY A 229 11.77 12.61 -16.07
C GLY A 229 13.27 12.24 -15.96
N TYR A 230 13.94 12.62 -14.87
CA TYR A 230 15.33 12.27 -14.61
C TYR A 230 15.52 10.75 -14.45
N ARG A 231 14.61 10.09 -13.72
CA ARG A 231 14.66 8.64 -13.54
C ARG A 231 14.52 7.91 -14.87
N GLN A 232 13.64 8.38 -15.74
CA GLN A 232 13.42 7.81 -17.07
C GLN A 232 14.63 8.07 -17.99
N TYR A 233 15.18 9.28 -17.96
CA TYR A 233 16.38 9.65 -18.69
C TYR A 233 17.57 8.75 -18.30
N LYS A 234 17.80 8.53 -17.00
CA LYS A 234 18.90 7.66 -16.54
C LYS A 234 18.77 6.22 -17.04
N LYS A 235 17.55 5.70 -17.17
CA LYS A 235 17.32 4.29 -17.51
C LYS A 235 17.22 4.04 -19.02
N TYR A 236 16.59 4.96 -19.75
CA TYR A 236 16.24 4.80 -21.17
C TYR A 236 16.90 5.83 -22.09
N GLY A 237 17.64 6.79 -21.55
CA GLY A 237 18.24 7.89 -22.33
C GLY A 237 17.23 8.91 -22.87
N ARG A 238 15.95 8.81 -22.50
CA ARG A 238 14.89 9.71 -22.95
C ARG A 238 14.21 10.38 -21.76
N PHE A 239 14.08 11.70 -21.81
CA PHE A 239 13.37 12.47 -20.80
C PHE A 239 11.88 12.44 -21.10
N GLN A 240 11.12 11.70 -20.29
CA GLN A 240 9.66 11.58 -20.41
C GLN A 240 9.05 11.84 -19.04
N ILE A 241 8.20 12.86 -18.93
CA ILE A 241 7.61 13.30 -17.65
C ILE A 241 6.42 12.41 -17.25
N GLU A 242 5.77 11.81 -18.25
CA GLU A 242 4.54 11.04 -18.09
C GLU A 242 4.76 9.61 -17.58
N GLY A 243 6.01 9.13 -17.61
CA GLY A 243 6.38 7.77 -17.26
C GLY A 243 6.49 6.85 -18.48
N MET A 244 6.53 5.54 -18.22
CA MET A 244 6.52 4.51 -19.27
C MET A 244 5.11 4.37 -19.84
N SER A 245 5.00 4.14 -21.15
CA SER A 245 3.74 3.75 -21.79
C SER A 245 3.28 2.37 -21.30
N TYR A 246 2.00 2.04 -21.52
CA TYR A 246 1.48 0.72 -21.17
C TYR A 246 2.28 -0.39 -21.87
N ASP A 247 2.53 -0.28 -23.17
CA ASP A 247 3.30 -1.27 -23.94
C ASP A 247 4.71 -1.46 -23.37
N GLN A 248 5.39 -0.37 -22.99
CA GLN A 248 6.71 -0.47 -22.36
C GLN A 248 6.66 -1.16 -20.99
N VAL A 249 5.58 -0.94 -20.23
CA VAL A 249 5.35 -1.62 -18.96
C VAL A 249 5.05 -3.10 -19.21
N TRP A 250 4.21 -3.40 -20.19
CA TRP A 250 3.88 -4.74 -20.65
C TRP A 250 5.13 -5.51 -21.03
N ASP A 251 5.90 -5.02 -22.01
CA ASP A 251 7.13 -5.66 -22.49
C ASP A 251 8.10 -5.93 -21.34
N LYS A 252 8.26 -4.96 -20.44
CA LYS A 252 9.14 -5.10 -19.28
C LYS A 252 8.70 -6.23 -18.36
N TYR A 253 7.40 -6.37 -18.08
CA TYR A 253 6.89 -7.42 -17.19
C TYR A 253 6.78 -8.77 -17.90
N TYR A 254 6.45 -8.77 -19.18
CA TYR A 254 6.42 -9.96 -20.03
C TYR A 254 7.81 -10.60 -20.13
N GLN A 255 8.84 -9.81 -20.50
CA GLN A 255 10.25 -10.26 -20.52
C GLN A 255 10.71 -10.76 -19.14
N ARG A 256 10.22 -10.16 -18.06
CA ARG A 256 10.54 -10.63 -16.71
C ARG A 256 9.88 -11.96 -16.38
N SER A 257 8.62 -12.17 -16.78
CA SER A 257 7.91 -13.44 -16.58
C SER A 257 8.54 -14.57 -17.39
N THR A 258 8.92 -14.32 -18.65
CA THR A 258 9.61 -15.30 -19.48
C THR A 258 11.00 -15.66 -18.92
N LEU A 259 11.77 -14.67 -18.45
CA LEU A 259 13.06 -14.92 -17.81
C LEU A 259 12.94 -15.71 -16.49
N GLU A 260 11.98 -15.34 -15.63
CA GLU A 260 11.71 -16.07 -14.39
C GLU A 260 11.28 -17.52 -14.67
N ARG A 261 10.59 -17.78 -15.79
CA ARG A 261 10.27 -19.13 -16.24
C ARG A 261 11.50 -19.90 -16.71
N ASN A 262 12.31 -19.31 -17.60
CA ASN A 262 13.52 -19.95 -18.13
C ASN A 262 14.51 -20.31 -17.02
N THR A 263 14.66 -19.43 -16.02
CA THR A 263 15.52 -19.69 -14.86
C THR A 263 14.99 -20.80 -13.95
N ARG A 264 13.66 -20.98 -13.84
CA ARG A 264 13.07 -22.13 -13.13
C ARG A 264 13.31 -23.44 -13.88
N LYS A 265 13.20 -23.44 -15.22
CA LYS A 265 13.50 -24.60 -16.06
C LYS A 265 14.96 -25.04 -15.90
N GLN A 266 15.90 -24.09 -15.98
CA GLN A 266 17.34 -24.36 -15.77
C GLN A 266 17.66 -24.90 -14.37
N LYS A 267 16.96 -24.44 -13.33
CA LYS A 267 17.15 -24.97 -11.97
C LYS A 267 16.66 -26.42 -11.86
N LYS A 268 15.49 -26.74 -12.44
CA LYS A 268 14.95 -28.11 -12.44
C LYS A 268 15.85 -29.08 -13.20
N SER A 269 16.38 -28.68 -14.37
CA SER A 269 17.32 -29.52 -15.12
C SER A 269 18.60 -29.79 -14.33
N ASN A 270 19.17 -28.74 -13.72
CA ASN A 270 20.40 -28.90 -12.94
C ASN A 270 20.23 -29.78 -11.70
N THR A 271 19.06 -29.73 -11.04
CA THR A 271 18.78 -30.60 -9.88
C THR A 271 18.64 -32.06 -10.28
N ARG A 272 18.08 -32.37 -11.47
CA ARG A 272 17.91 -33.76 -11.93
C ARG A 272 19.25 -34.42 -12.30
N THR A 273 20.18 -33.66 -12.89
CA THR A 273 21.53 -34.16 -13.23
C THR A 273 22.35 -34.55 -11.99
N GLN A 274 22.03 -34.02 -10.80
CA GLN A 274 22.81 -34.30 -9.59
C GLN A 274 22.35 -35.56 -8.84
N HIS A 275 21.30 -36.27 -9.29
CA HIS A 275 20.70 -37.37 -8.52
C HIS A 275 20.77 -38.76 -9.19
N ASN A 276 21.47 -38.91 -10.31
CA ASN A 276 21.43 -40.12 -11.16
C ASN A 276 22.78 -40.86 -11.27
N ASP A 277 23.50 -41.07 -10.17
CA ASP A 277 24.72 -41.89 -10.20
C ASP A 277 24.49 -43.37 -9.82
N ASP A 278 23.29 -43.83 -9.43
CA ASP A 278 23.13 -45.19 -8.86
C ASP A 278 21.98 -46.09 -9.39
N ASP A 279 21.09 -45.66 -10.30
CA ASP A 279 20.00 -46.53 -10.80
C ASP A 279 19.87 -46.49 -12.34
N GLU A 280 20.45 -47.49 -13.01
CA GLU A 280 20.41 -47.76 -14.46
C GLU A 280 19.07 -48.39 -14.87
N ASP A 281 17.96 -47.65 -14.81
CA ASP A 281 16.71 -48.07 -15.46
C ASP A 281 16.40 -47.16 -16.66
N GLU A 282 16.55 -47.76 -17.84
CA GLU A 282 16.52 -47.19 -19.18
C GLU A 282 15.08 -46.93 -19.64
N ASP A 283 14.33 -46.06 -18.93
CA ASP A 283 12.93 -45.78 -19.26
C ASP A 283 12.73 -44.34 -19.77
N ASP A 284 12.51 -44.25 -21.09
CA ASP A 284 11.83 -43.21 -21.87
C ASP A 284 12.05 -41.73 -21.47
N GLU A 285 12.85 -41.05 -22.29
CA GLU A 285 13.02 -39.59 -22.31
C GLU A 285 11.72 -38.89 -22.77
N TYR A 286 10.68 -38.90 -21.94
CA TYR A 286 9.53 -38.03 -22.14
C TYR A 286 9.97 -36.58 -21.85
N GLU A 287 10.09 -35.78 -22.91
CA GLU A 287 10.27 -34.33 -22.82
C GLU A 287 9.11 -33.77 -21.96
N TYR A 288 9.38 -33.53 -20.68
CA TYR A 288 8.40 -33.03 -19.73
C TYR A 288 8.07 -31.59 -20.13
N ASP A 289 7.03 -31.42 -20.94
CA ASP A 289 6.44 -30.12 -21.15
C ASP A 289 6.03 -29.61 -19.77
N ASP A 290 6.68 -28.51 -19.36
CA ASP A 290 6.40 -27.76 -18.14
C ASP A 290 4.90 -27.45 -18.00
N GLY A 291 4.11 -27.54 -19.09
CA GLY A 291 2.64 -27.47 -19.06
C GLY A 291 2.14 -26.03 -18.90
N TRP A 292 3.05 -25.08 -18.84
CA TRP A 292 2.75 -23.66 -18.82
C TRP A 292 2.52 -23.18 -20.24
N THR A 293 1.31 -22.73 -20.48
CA THR A 293 0.88 -22.15 -21.75
C THR A 293 1.37 -20.70 -21.87
N GLU A 294 1.26 -20.12 -23.07
CA GLU A 294 1.47 -18.68 -23.27
C GLU A 294 0.48 -17.87 -22.42
N GLN A 295 -0.74 -18.39 -22.24
CA GLN A 295 -1.80 -17.75 -21.45
C GLN A 295 -1.37 -17.60 -19.98
N ASP A 296 -0.63 -18.55 -19.42
CA ASP A 296 -0.10 -18.46 -18.05
C ASP A 296 0.93 -17.33 -17.91
N ILE A 297 1.77 -17.13 -18.93
CA ILE A 297 2.76 -16.04 -18.96
C ILE A 297 2.04 -14.69 -19.04
N VAL A 298 0.99 -14.61 -19.87
CA VAL A 298 0.14 -13.43 -20.02
C VAL A 298 -0.55 -13.11 -18.69
N ALA A 299 -1.22 -14.08 -18.07
CA ALA A 299 -1.88 -13.92 -16.78
C ALA A 299 -0.90 -13.49 -15.69
N GLN A 300 0.27 -14.12 -15.60
CA GLN A 300 1.31 -13.74 -14.66
C GLN A 300 1.82 -12.31 -14.89
N THR A 301 1.92 -11.90 -16.15
CA THR A 301 2.33 -10.54 -16.53
C THR A 301 1.27 -9.51 -16.10
N CYS A 302 -0.01 -9.79 -16.37
CA CYS A 302 -1.14 -8.97 -15.90
C CYS A 302 -1.13 -8.83 -14.37
N MET A 303 -0.93 -9.93 -13.64
CA MET A 303 -0.85 -9.92 -12.18
C MET A 303 0.32 -9.07 -11.66
N LYS A 304 1.50 -9.18 -12.26
CA LYS A 304 2.65 -8.33 -11.91
C LYS A 304 2.39 -6.85 -12.20
N ILE A 305 1.70 -6.53 -13.29
CA ILE A 305 1.29 -5.15 -13.59
C ILE A 305 0.35 -4.64 -12.50
N LEU A 306 -0.66 -5.42 -12.13
CA LEU A 306 -1.63 -5.08 -11.08
C LEU A 306 -0.97 -4.83 -9.73
N GLU A 307 -0.13 -5.76 -9.28
CA GLU A 307 0.67 -5.60 -8.06
C GLU A 307 1.53 -4.35 -8.12
N SER A 308 2.20 -4.15 -9.26
CA SER A 308 3.06 -2.99 -9.44
C SER A 308 2.26 -1.69 -9.40
N SER A 309 1.01 -1.70 -9.90
CA SER A 309 0.13 -0.55 -9.96
C SER A 309 -0.29 -0.09 -8.57
N CYS A 310 -0.62 -1.04 -7.70
CA CYS A 310 -0.95 -0.77 -6.29
C CYS A 310 0.30 -0.46 -5.43
N ARG A 311 1.50 -0.85 -5.87
CA ARG A 311 2.73 -0.62 -5.10
C ARG A 311 3.15 0.85 -5.09
N THR A 312 3.45 1.38 -3.91
CA THR A 312 4.06 2.70 -3.71
C THR A 312 5.55 2.59 -3.36
N ASN A 313 6.32 3.65 -3.61
CA ASN A 313 7.74 3.67 -3.27
C ASN A 313 7.89 3.79 -1.74
N PRO A 314 8.45 2.78 -1.04
CA PRO A 314 8.56 2.78 0.42
C PRO A 314 9.48 3.88 0.95
N LEU A 315 10.51 4.28 0.20
CA LEU A 315 11.40 5.36 0.61
C LEU A 315 10.67 6.71 0.62
N ILE A 316 9.85 6.98 -0.40
CA ILE A 316 9.04 8.19 -0.46
C ILE A 316 7.93 8.14 0.60
N ASP A 317 7.34 6.97 0.85
CA ASP A 317 6.38 6.78 1.93
C ASP A 317 7.02 7.11 3.29
N GLN A 318 8.22 6.59 3.55
CA GLN A 318 8.95 6.89 4.76
C GLN A 318 9.30 8.38 4.86
N LEU A 319 9.78 9.01 3.78
CA LEU A 319 10.15 10.42 3.78
C LEU A 319 8.96 11.34 4.07
N THR A 320 7.82 11.07 3.42
CA THR A 320 6.64 11.93 3.48
C THR A 320 5.78 11.65 4.72
N LEU A 321 5.65 10.38 5.13
CA LEU A 321 4.77 9.97 6.23
C LEU A 321 5.47 9.91 7.61
N ARG A 322 6.82 9.90 7.68
CA ARG A 322 7.56 9.79 8.97
C ARG A 322 7.28 10.91 9.98
N LYS A 323 6.85 12.08 9.53
CA LYS A 323 6.95 13.32 10.34
C LYS A 323 6.12 13.34 11.64
N ARG A 324 5.17 12.42 11.86
CA ARG A 324 4.37 12.39 13.11
C ARG A 324 4.86 11.40 14.18
N GLY A 325 5.48 10.28 13.81
CA GLY A 325 5.91 9.26 14.78
C GLY A 325 7.10 9.70 15.63
N ARG A 326 8.09 10.35 15.01
CA ARG A 326 9.33 10.75 15.71
C ARG A 326 9.11 11.83 16.77
N ARG A 327 8.13 12.73 16.60
CA ARG A 327 7.80 13.74 17.64
C ARG A 327 7.16 13.08 18.87
N LYS A 328 6.28 12.10 18.68
CA LYS A 328 5.71 11.32 19.81
C LYS A 328 6.77 10.45 20.48
N GLN A 329 7.65 9.82 19.72
CA GLN A 329 8.72 8.98 20.27
C GLN A 329 9.81 9.79 20.99
N ASN A 330 10.19 10.96 20.44
CA ASN A 330 11.11 11.87 21.13
C ASN A 330 10.46 12.54 22.34
N ASN A 331 9.16 12.88 22.30
CA ASN A 331 8.45 13.37 23.49
C ASN A 331 8.30 12.27 24.56
N LYS A 332 8.07 11.01 24.18
CA LYS A 332 8.12 9.87 25.12
C LYS A 332 9.53 9.70 25.71
N ARG A 333 10.59 9.77 24.91
CA ARG A 333 11.98 9.69 25.38
C ARG A 333 12.36 10.86 26.29
N ASN A 334 11.97 12.08 25.94
CA ASN A 334 12.22 13.27 26.75
C ASN A 334 11.34 13.29 28.01
N GLY A 335 10.11 12.77 27.95
CA GLY A 335 9.24 12.56 29.11
C GLY A 335 9.81 11.54 30.09
N LYS A 336 10.30 10.40 29.60
CA LYS A 336 11.02 9.41 30.42
C LYS A 336 12.31 9.99 31.01
N ARG A 337 13.07 10.78 30.25
CA ARG A 337 14.29 11.44 30.75
C ARG A 337 14.00 12.53 31.79
N ARG A 338 12.92 13.30 31.64
CA ARG A 338 12.45 14.26 32.65
C ARG A 338 11.97 13.56 33.92
N LYS A 339 11.24 12.44 33.81
CA LYS A 339 10.84 11.62 34.97
C LYS A 339 12.05 11.06 35.72
N ARG A 340 13.10 10.62 35.01
CA ARG A 340 14.36 10.16 35.63
C ARG A 340 15.14 11.28 36.34
N ILE A 341 15.15 12.49 35.77
CA ILE A 341 15.80 13.64 36.41
C ILE A 341 14.99 14.13 37.62
N SER A 342 13.65 14.09 37.56
CA SER A 342 12.82 14.41 38.73
C SER A 342 12.88 13.35 39.81
N SER A 343 12.98 12.05 39.48
CA SER A 343 13.14 10.99 40.47
C SER A 343 14.52 10.99 41.12
N ILE A 344 15.59 11.41 40.42
CA ILE A 344 16.91 11.66 41.03
C ILE A 344 16.86 12.81 42.04
N LYS A 345 15.92 13.77 41.90
CA LYS A 345 15.77 14.91 42.81
C LYS A 345 14.91 14.59 44.05
N ILE A 346 14.28 13.42 44.12
CA ILE A 346 13.35 13.03 45.20
C ILE A 346 13.92 11.87 46.05
N HIS A 347 15.13 11.37 45.76
CA HIS A 347 15.82 10.44 46.68
C HIS A 347 16.57 11.13 47.83
N MET A 348 15.93 12.16 48.38
CA MET A 348 15.95 12.40 49.82
C MET A 348 14.48 12.47 50.25
N ASN A 349 14.09 11.51 51.09
CA ASN A 349 12.75 11.19 51.59
C ASN A 349 11.90 10.17 50.82
N ASP A 350 11.80 9.04 51.50
CA ASP A 350 10.62 8.21 51.73
C ASP A 350 10.18 7.19 50.69
N ASN A 351 10.39 5.95 51.13
CA ASN A 351 9.70 4.71 50.80
C ASN A 351 8.21 4.91 50.51
N SER A 352 7.78 4.52 49.31
CA SER A 352 6.49 3.86 49.11
C SER A 352 6.46 3.19 47.75
N ASP A 353 6.07 1.92 47.78
CA ASP A 353 5.98 1.01 46.65
C ASP A 353 4.79 1.37 45.75
N GLU A 354 5.07 1.81 44.52
CA GLU A 354 4.10 1.81 43.42
C GLU A 354 4.67 1.04 42.23
N GLU A 355 4.36 -0.26 42.20
CA GLU A 355 4.53 -1.17 41.08
C GLU A 355 3.43 -0.86 40.04
N CYS A 356 3.78 -0.16 38.97
CA CYS A 356 2.89 0.09 37.84
C CYS A 356 3.29 -0.79 36.66
N ASP A 357 2.44 -1.76 36.34
CA ASP A 357 2.51 -2.69 35.21
C ASP A 357 2.74 -1.97 33.87
N LEU A 358 4.00 -1.97 33.45
CA LEU A 358 4.47 -1.63 32.11
C LEU A 358 4.46 -2.92 31.27
N MET A 359 3.28 -3.33 30.80
CA MET A 359 3.19 -4.42 29.83
C MET A 359 3.79 -3.98 28.47
N ASP A 360 4.58 -4.88 27.91
CA ASP A 360 5.60 -4.70 26.88
C ASP A 360 5.10 -4.26 25.50
N ASP A 361 5.50 -3.05 25.07
CA ASP A 361 5.37 -2.54 23.69
C ASP A 361 6.11 -3.45 22.67
N ASP A 362 7.04 -4.30 23.11
CA ASP A 362 7.82 -5.21 22.26
C ASP A 362 7.01 -6.48 21.89
N GLU A 363 6.10 -6.94 22.76
CA GLU A 363 5.22 -8.08 22.47
C GLU A 363 4.15 -7.70 21.43
N GLU A 364 3.63 -6.47 21.47
CA GLU A 364 2.69 -5.96 20.45
C GLU A 364 3.37 -5.87 19.07
N ARG A 365 4.66 -5.53 19.04
CA ARG A 365 5.44 -5.43 17.80
C ARG A 365 5.75 -6.80 17.20
N GLU A 366 6.12 -7.79 18.00
CA GLU A 366 6.31 -9.17 17.53
C GLU A 366 4.99 -9.75 17.00
N ASN A 367 3.88 -9.48 17.69
CA ASN A 367 2.55 -9.89 17.23
C ASN A 367 2.16 -9.28 15.87
N LEU A 368 2.51 -8.02 15.63
CA LEU A 368 2.25 -7.36 14.33
C LEU A 368 3.10 -7.94 13.19
N GLU A 369 4.37 -8.29 13.45
CA GLU A 369 5.24 -8.93 12.46
C GLU A 369 4.76 -10.36 12.13
N LYS A 370 4.29 -11.12 13.13
CA LYS A 370 3.65 -12.43 12.93
C LYS A 370 2.38 -12.34 12.08
N ILE A 371 1.54 -11.32 12.32
CA ILE A 371 0.32 -11.08 11.52
C ILE A 371 0.67 -10.73 10.07
N ALA A 372 1.72 -9.92 9.85
CA ALA A 372 2.16 -9.56 8.51
C ALA A 372 2.72 -10.77 7.74
N SER A 373 3.51 -11.63 8.39
CA SER A 373 4.07 -12.83 7.72
C SER A 373 2.99 -13.85 7.37
N THR A 374 2.03 -14.07 8.27
CA THR A 374 0.89 -14.98 8.00
C THR A 374 0.00 -14.47 6.87
N LEU A 375 -0.21 -13.14 6.77
CA LEU A 375 -0.93 -12.54 5.65
C LEU A 375 -0.20 -12.71 4.32
N GLU A 376 1.12 -12.56 4.30
CA GLU A 376 1.91 -12.76 3.08
C GLU A 376 1.88 -14.24 2.63
N GLU A 377 1.94 -15.17 3.57
CA GLU A 377 1.86 -16.61 3.29
C GLU A 377 0.46 -17.03 2.80
N ASP A 378 -0.60 -16.48 3.39
CA ASP A 378 -1.98 -16.72 2.96
C ASP A 378 -2.23 -16.15 1.55
N VAL A 379 -1.67 -14.98 1.24
CA VAL A 379 -1.75 -14.39 -0.12
C VAL A 379 -0.99 -15.27 -1.12
N ARG A 380 0.19 -15.78 -0.76
CA ARG A 380 0.90 -16.74 -1.62
C ARG A 380 0.10 -18.02 -1.84
N LYS A 381 -0.47 -18.62 -0.79
CA LYS A 381 -1.30 -19.84 -0.90
C LYS A 381 -2.56 -19.66 -1.74
N LEU A 382 -3.13 -18.45 -1.74
CA LEU A 382 -4.30 -18.11 -2.57
C LEU A 382 -3.93 -17.83 -4.04
N LEU A 383 -2.69 -17.45 -4.29
CA LEU A 383 -2.17 -17.13 -5.62
C LEU A 383 -1.36 -18.29 -6.22
N ASP A 384 -1.17 -19.39 -5.49
CA ASP A 384 -0.43 -20.56 -5.98
C ASP A 384 -1.34 -21.39 -6.90
N PRO A 385 -1.09 -21.43 -8.22
CA PRO A 385 -1.98 -22.07 -9.20
C PRO A 385 -2.06 -23.60 -9.02
N TYR A 386 -1.09 -24.21 -8.35
CA TYR A 386 -1.06 -25.65 -8.07
C TYR A 386 -2.06 -26.09 -7.00
N ASN A 387 -2.58 -25.17 -6.17
CA ASN A 387 -3.61 -25.49 -5.17
C ASN A 387 -5.02 -25.60 -5.81
N SER A 388 -5.15 -25.26 -7.10
CA SER A 388 -6.39 -25.36 -7.88
C SER A 388 -6.69 -26.77 -8.39
N ASN A 389 -5.67 -27.64 -8.52
CA ASN A 389 -5.81 -28.94 -9.18
C ASN A 389 -6.35 -30.06 -8.26
N ASN A 390 -6.42 -29.85 -6.95
CA ASN A 390 -7.01 -30.81 -6.00
C ASN A 390 -8.53 -30.69 -5.83
N TYR A 391 -9.22 -29.93 -6.69
CA TYR A 391 -10.67 -29.66 -6.58
C TYR A 391 -11.51 -30.25 -7.72
N TYR A 392 -10.91 -31.04 -8.62
CA TYR A 392 -11.59 -31.78 -9.70
C TYR A 392 -11.45 -33.31 -9.57
N GLN A 393 -11.21 -33.80 -8.35
CA GLN A 393 -11.66 -35.13 -7.89
C GLN A 393 -12.84 -34.90 -6.95
#